data_AF-A0A8R2JWA0-F1
#
_entry.id   AF-A0A8R2JWA0-F1
#
_cell.length_a   1.000
_cell.length_b   1.000
_cell.length_c   1.000
_cell.angle_alpha   90.00
_cell.angle_beta   90.00
_cell.angle_gamma   90.00
#
_symmetry.space_group_name_H-M   'P 1'
#
loop_
_entity.id
_entity.type
_entity.pdbx_description
1 polymer ?
#
loop_
_entity_poly.entity_id
_entity_poly.type
_entity_poly.pdbx_seq_one_letter_code
_entity_poly.pdbx_strand_id
1 'polypeptide(L)'
;MSYPKETHSTIEPYDDILLTPAEYTSLNNVFQENSVNKEGGINEIAEFICNSGDECNFMIDNDVIKNVENSTSCSLTESVNINDNYCCKNLLAIKSLIEKNEKTTKSMLKQILIQLHMTNTSNTKIVNAIKNLDQKVQIIMKLDSRMKSLALPIPTLPTAFINLLPAKSIEEVDLLESLLSDEADGLKNQEELKTYVYMKVGSINSFSAAIRQAIDTCFIYKILSAFTHKGKTKRSFVNLKLFSIIYEALSGFRTDPQKEITFHNVTDNYIRHSGFLVSKEISSSVL
;
A
#
# COMPACT_ATOMS: atom_id res chain seq x y z
N MET A 1 2.57 51.89 18.05
CA MET A 1 3.37 51.11 17.09
C MET A 1 2.52 49.93 16.65
N SER A 2 2.09 49.94 15.39
CA SER A 2 1.39 48.82 14.73
C SER A 2 2.40 47.79 14.25
N TYR A 3 2.09 46.52 14.49
CA TYR A 3 2.44 45.40 13.60
C TYR A 3 1.23 44.46 13.48
N PRO A 4 1.06 43.75 12.35
CA PRO A 4 -0.23 43.31 11.84
C PRO A 4 -0.61 41.89 12.27
N LYS A 5 -1.93 41.62 12.20
CA LYS A 5 -2.54 40.28 12.32
C LYS A 5 -2.12 39.40 11.15
N GLU A 6 -1.51 38.25 11.44
CA GLU A 6 -1.39 37.15 10.48
C GLU A 6 -2.70 36.38 10.43
N THR A 7 -3.26 36.30 9.22
CA THR A 7 -4.40 35.45 8.87
C THR A 7 -3.92 34.01 8.69
N HIS A 8 -4.31 33.12 9.59
CA HIS A 8 -4.19 31.68 9.33
C HIS A 8 -5.13 31.29 8.19
N SER A 9 -4.55 30.77 7.11
CA SER A 9 -5.27 30.12 6.02
C SER A 9 -5.90 28.83 6.53
N THR A 10 -7.22 28.76 6.44
CA THR A 10 -8.00 27.53 6.63
C THR A 10 -7.62 26.54 5.52
N ILE A 11 -6.98 25.43 5.88
CA ILE A 11 -6.81 24.28 4.98
C ILE A 11 -8.06 23.42 5.16
N GLU A 12 -8.88 23.32 4.12
CA GLU A 12 -10.00 22.38 4.06
C GLU A 12 -9.47 20.93 4.00
N PRO A 13 -10.15 19.96 4.64
CA PRO A 13 -9.75 18.56 4.58
C PRO A 13 -10.09 17.98 3.20
N TYR A 14 -9.12 17.32 2.58
CA TYR A 14 -9.38 16.44 1.43
C TYR A 14 -10.22 15.25 1.89
N ASP A 15 -11.40 15.08 1.32
CA ASP A 15 -12.18 13.86 1.43
C ASP A 15 -11.43 12.72 0.70
N ASP A 16 -10.83 11.82 1.48
CA ASP A 16 -10.35 10.54 1.00
C ASP A 16 -11.56 9.71 0.53
N ILE A 17 -11.76 9.62 -0.78
CA ILE A 17 -12.67 8.65 -1.39
C ILE A 17 -12.02 7.27 -1.28
N LEU A 18 -12.13 6.66 -0.09
CA LEU A 18 -11.83 5.26 0.12
C LEU A 18 -12.96 4.42 -0.49
N LEU A 19 -12.71 3.88 -1.68
CA LEU A 19 -13.58 2.87 -2.29
C LEU A 19 -13.71 1.66 -1.35
N THR A 20 -14.94 1.23 -1.15
CA THR A 20 -15.29 0.11 -0.27
C THR A 20 -14.88 -1.23 -0.91
N PRO A 21 -14.61 -2.28 -0.10
CA PRO A 21 -14.26 -3.62 -0.62
C PRO A 21 -15.30 -4.22 -1.61
N ALA A 22 -16.55 -3.77 -1.53
CA ALA A 22 -17.62 -4.18 -2.44
C ALA A 22 -17.41 -3.62 -3.87
N GLU A 23 -16.92 -2.39 -4.00
CA GLU A 23 -16.66 -1.74 -5.29
C GLU A 23 -15.46 -2.39 -6.02
N TYR A 24 -14.47 -2.87 -5.26
CA TYR A 24 -13.32 -3.61 -5.80
C TYR A 24 -13.71 -4.98 -6.40
N THR A 25 -14.72 -5.63 -5.82
CA THR A 25 -15.18 -6.96 -6.25
C THR A 25 -16.04 -6.87 -7.51
N SER A 26 -16.82 -5.80 -7.66
CA SER A 26 -17.65 -5.54 -8.86
C SER A 26 -16.78 -5.30 -10.11
N LEU A 27 -15.69 -4.54 -9.98
CA LEU A 27 -14.73 -4.30 -11.07
C LEU A 27 -14.08 -5.60 -11.58
N ASN A 28 -13.70 -6.51 -10.68
CA ASN A 28 -13.08 -7.78 -11.06
C ASN A 28 -14.02 -8.71 -11.85
N ASN A 29 -15.32 -8.66 -11.61
CA ASN A 29 -16.30 -9.48 -12.33
C ASN A 29 -16.52 -8.98 -13.76
N VAL A 30 -16.50 -7.67 -14.00
CA VAL A 30 -16.62 -7.06 -15.34
C VAL A 30 -15.41 -7.40 -16.24
N PHE A 31 -14.22 -7.61 -15.66
CA PHE A 31 -13.03 -7.99 -16.42
C PHE A 31 -12.93 -9.49 -16.74
N GLN A 32 -13.63 -10.36 -16.00
CA GLN A 32 -13.62 -11.80 -16.30
C GLN A 32 -14.57 -12.18 -17.44
N GLU A 33 -15.74 -11.53 -17.56
CA GLU A 33 -16.72 -11.84 -18.61
C GLU A 33 -16.24 -11.54 -20.04
N ASN A 34 -15.27 -10.62 -20.21
CA ASN A 34 -14.73 -10.29 -21.54
C ASN A 34 -13.59 -11.21 -22.01
N SER A 35 -13.20 -12.22 -21.21
CA SER A 35 -12.09 -13.12 -21.53
C SER A 35 -12.51 -14.43 -22.20
N VAL A 36 -13.82 -14.72 -22.28
CA VAL A 36 -14.34 -15.97 -22.85
C VAL A 36 -15.28 -15.61 -24.01
N ASN A 37 -14.72 -15.60 -25.23
CA ASN A 37 -15.34 -15.99 -26.51
C ASN A 37 -14.76 -15.20 -27.68
N LYS A 38 -13.89 -15.85 -28.47
CA LYS A 38 -13.99 -16.00 -29.95
C LYS A 38 -12.63 -16.40 -30.55
N GLU A 39 -12.29 -17.68 -30.46
CA GLU A 39 -11.28 -18.30 -31.34
C GLU A 39 -11.72 -18.32 -32.82
N GLY A 40 -13.02 -18.12 -33.10
CA GLY A 40 -13.55 -18.09 -34.47
C GLY A 40 -13.19 -16.85 -35.31
N GLY A 41 -12.80 -15.73 -34.71
CA GLY A 41 -12.50 -14.48 -35.44
C GLY A 41 -11.05 -14.35 -35.91
N ILE A 42 -10.13 -15.16 -35.36
CA ILE A 42 -8.69 -15.05 -35.63
C ILE A 42 -8.33 -15.64 -37.00
N ASN A 43 -9.05 -16.68 -37.43
CA ASN A 43 -8.81 -17.33 -38.73
C ASN A 43 -9.29 -16.49 -39.93
N GLU A 44 -10.43 -15.79 -39.81
CA GLU A 44 -10.91 -14.88 -40.88
C GLU A 44 -10.00 -13.66 -41.05
N ILE A 45 -9.39 -13.15 -39.97
CA ILE A 45 -8.48 -11.99 -40.01
C ILE A 45 -7.13 -12.39 -40.61
N ALA A 46 -6.60 -13.56 -40.28
CA ALA A 46 -5.37 -14.08 -40.89
C ALA A 46 -5.55 -14.34 -42.40
N GLU A 47 -6.70 -14.88 -42.80
CA GLU A 47 -7.04 -15.11 -44.20
C GLU A 47 -7.21 -13.79 -45.00
N PHE A 48 -7.75 -12.73 -44.37
CA PHE A 48 -7.86 -11.40 -44.98
C PHE A 48 -6.51 -10.68 -45.16
N ILE A 49 -5.53 -10.99 -44.31
CA ILE A 49 -4.16 -10.45 -44.38
C ILE A 49 -3.31 -11.24 -45.38
N CYS A 50 -3.44 -12.57 -45.46
CA CYS A 50 -2.64 -13.42 -46.34
C CYS A 50 -3.09 -13.46 -47.81
N ASN A 51 -4.35 -13.13 -48.13
CA ASN A 51 -4.87 -13.14 -49.50
C ASN A 51 -4.48 -11.92 -50.36
N SER A 52 -3.62 -11.02 -49.87
CA SER A 52 -3.02 -9.96 -50.69
C SER A 52 -1.54 -10.21 -50.88
N GLY A 53 -1.22 -11.18 -51.75
CA GLY A 53 0.10 -11.24 -52.38
C GLY A 53 0.27 -10.01 -53.26
N ASP A 54 0.97 -9.01 -52.73
CA ASP A 54 2.01 -8.24 -53.42
C ASP A 54 2.57 -7.19 -52.45
N GLU A 55 3.88 -7.27 -52.25
CA GLU A 55 4.80 -6.29 -51.67
C GLU A 55 4.32 -5.46 -50.47
N CYS A 56 4.66 -5.96 -49.28
CA CYS A 56 4.79 -5.15 -48.08
C CYS A 56 5.89 -4.09 -48.23
N ASN A 57 5.63 -2.99 -48.92
CA ASN A 57 6.42 -1.76 -48.83
C ASN A 57 5.72 -0.78 -47.89
N PHE A 58 6.05 -0.91 -46.60
CA PHE A 58 5.53 -0.06 -45.53
C PHE A 58 6.49 1.12 -45.34
N MET A 59 6.38 2.15 -46.19
CA MET A 59 6.89 3.47 -45.84
C MET A 59 5.75 4.27 -45.21
N ILE A 60 5.98 4.71 -43.97
CA ILE A 60 5.13 5.64 -43.23
C ILE A 60 5.28 7.00 -43.93
N ASP A 61 4.35 7.34 -44.82
CA ASP A 61 4.16 8.73 -45.23
C ASP A 61 3.30 9.42 -44.18
N ASN A 62 3.96 10.27 -43.38
CA ASN A 62 3.37 11.12 -42.34
C ASN A 62 2.61 12.35 -42.89
N ASP A 63 2.25 12.38 -44.17
CA ASP A 63 1.76 13.60 -44.85
C ASP A 63 0.23 13.68 -45.06
N VAL A 64 -0.58 12.82 -44.43
CA VAL A 64 -2.05 12.83 -44.65
C VAL A 64 -2.78 13.93 -43.86
N ILE A 65 -2.10 14.77 -43.08
CA ILE A 65 -2.70 15.98 -42.48
C ILE A 65 -2.29 17.23 -43.27
N LYS A 66 -2.66 17.29 -44.56
CA LYS A 66 -2.71 18.51 -45.37
C LYS A 66 -3.45 18.19 -46.65
N ASN A 67 -4.78 18.29 -46.62
CA ASN A 67 -5.64 18.64 -47.77
C ASN A 67 -7.10 18.69 -47.29
N VAL A 68 -7.36 19.56 -46.33
CA VAL A 68 -8.67 20.22 -46.21
C VAL A 68 -8.39 21.67 -46.53
N GLU A 69 -8.30 22.00 -47.81
CA GLU A 69 -8.58 23.31 -48.40
C GLU A 69 -8.21 23.29 -49.89
N ASN A 70 -9.13 23.82 -50.70
CA ASN A 70 -9.04 24.07 -52.14
C ASN A 70 -9.25 22.89 -53.10
N SER A 71 -10.52 22.68 -53.46
CA SER A 71 -10.90 22.50 -54.87
C SER A 71 -12.24 23.19 -55.13
N THR A 72 -12.12 24.51 -55.24
CA THR A 72 -12.87 25.46 -56.06
C THR A 72 -13.84 24.86 -57.08
N SER A 73 -15.10 25.30 -56.95
CA SER A 73 -16.16 25.38 -57.96
C SER A 73 -15.91 24.76 -59.34
N CYS A 74 -16.69 23.73 -59.67
CA CYS A 74 -16.93 23.37 -61.07
C CYS A 74 -17.79 24.47 -61.72
N SER A 75 -17.13 25.40 -62.43
CA SER A 75 -17.78 26.36 -63.32
C SER A 75 -18.44 25.61 -64.47
N LEU A 76 -19.78 25.53 -64.46
CA LEU A 76 -20.57 25.08 -65.60
C LEU A 76 -20.66 26.20 -66.64
N THR A 77 -19.60 26.40 -67.40
CA THR A 77 -19.64 27.20 -68.62
C THR A 77 -18.72 26.58 -69.65
N GLU A 78 -19.28 25.89 -70.65
CA GLU A 78 -19.09 26.29 -72.05
C GLU A 78 -19.93 25.47 -73.03
N SER A 79 -20.61 26.24 -73.88
CA SER A 79 -21.04 25.95 -75.25
C SER A 79 -21.57 24.56 -75.61
N VAL A 80 -22.88 24.55 -75.87
CA VAL A 80 -23.60 23.53 -76.63
C VAL A 80 -22.94 23.32 -77.99
N ASN A 81 -22.35 22.13 -78.20
CA ASN A 81 -22.24 21.53 -79.52
C ASN A 81 -22.77 20.09 -79.43
N ILE A 82 -23.69 19.77 -80.33
CA ILE A 82 -24.55 18.59 -80.28
C ILE A 82 -23.77 17.38 -80.81
N ASN A 83 -24.01 16.22 -80.16
CA ASN A 83 -23.66 14.86 -80.57
C ASN A 83 -22.46 14.24 -79.86
N ASP A 84 -22.68 13.82 -78.61
CA ASP A 84 -22.26 12.52 -78.10
C ASP A 84 -22.93 12.28 -76.74
N ASN A 85 -23.26 11.04 -76.44
CA ASN A 85 -24.04 10.57 -75.29
C ASN A 85 -23.50 11.05 -73.92
N TYR A 86 -23.88 12.27 -73.52
CA TYR A 86 -23.38 12.99 -72.34
C TYR A 86 -23.81 12.32 -71.02
N CYS A 87 -24.93 11.60 -71.04
CA CYS A 87 -25.46 10.87 -69.89
C CYS A 87 -24.55 9.67 -69.51
N CYS A 88 -24.02 8.96 -70.52
CA CYS A 88 -23.16 7.79 -70.28
C CYS A 88 -21.75 8.16 -69.81
N LYS A 89 -21.18 9.31 -70.21
CA LYS A 89 -19.88 9.78 -69.69
C LYS A 89 -19.95 10.14 -68.20
N ASN A 90 -21.03 10.81 -67.77
CA ASN A 90 -21.26 11.14 -66.36
C ASN A 90 -21.50 9.88 -65.50
N LEU A 91 -22.24 8.90 -66.01
CA LEU A 91 -22.47 7.62 -65.33
C LEU A 91 -21.17 6.82 -65.11
N LEU A 92 -20.29 6.79 -66.12
CA LEU A 92 -18.97 6.14 -66.01
C LEU A 92 -18.05 6.84 -65.00
N ALA A 93 -18.07 8.19 -64.98
CA ALA A 93 -17.30 8.97 -64.00
C ALA A 93 -17.77 8.70 -62.56
N ILE A 94 -19.09 8.64 -62.32
CA ILE A 94 -19.67 8.29 -61.01
C ILE A 94 -19.26 6.87 -60.61
N LYS A 95 -19.34 5.90 -61.53
CA LYS A 95 -18.93 4.51 -61.27
C LYS A 95 -17.46 4.42 -60.88
N SER A 96 -16.58 5.11 -61.61
CA SER A 96 -15.15 5.17 -61.28
C SER A 96 -14.89 5.83 -59.91
N LEU A 97 -15.67 6.84 -59.55
CA LEU A 97 -15.55 7.52 -58.26
C LEU A 97 -15.97 6.60 -57.10
N ILE A 98 -17.07 5.85 -57.27
CA ILE A 98 -17.52 4.84 -56.31
C ILE A 98 -16.44 3.77 -56.11
N GLU A 99 -15.90 3.23 -57.20
CA GLU A 99 -14.89 2.17 -57.13
C GLU A 99 -13.58 2.67 -56.48
N LYS A 100 -13.17 3.91 -56.78
CA LYS A 100 -12.02 4.54 -56.11
C LYS A 100 -12.30 4.74 -54.62
N ASN A 101 -13.49 5.21 -54.25
CA ASN A 101 -13.87 5.43 -52.86
C ASN A 101 -13.93 4.12 -52.07
N GLU A 102 -14.44 3.04 -52.68
CA GLU A 102 -14.50 1.70 -52.08
C GLU A 102 -13.09 1.15 -51.81
N LYS A 103 -12.17 1.26 -52.79
CA LYS A 103 -10.76 0.89 -52.61
C LYS A 103 -10.09 1.69 -51.49
N THR A 104 -10.34 3.00 -51.45
CA THR A 104 -9.77 3.90 -50.44
C THR A 104 -10.30 3.57 -49.05
N THR A 105 -11.61 3.36 -48.92
CA THR A 105 -12.27 2.97 -47.67
C THR A 105 -11.77 1.63 -47.15
N LYS A 106 -11.62 0.63 -48.04
CA LYS A 106 -11.09 -0.69 -47.67
C LYS A 106 -9.64 -0.62 -47.19
N SER A 107 -8.81 0.21 -47.83
CA SER A 107 -7.43 0.45 -47.40
C SER A 107 -7.36 1.14 -46.03
N MET A 108 -8.18 2.17 -45.82
CA MET A 108 -8.26 2.88 -44.54
C MET A 108 -8.71 1.96 -43.40
N LEU A 109 -9.74 1.14 -43.63
CA LEU A 109 -10.22 0.16 -42.65
C LEU A 109 -9.13 -0.88 -42.27
N LYS A 110 -8.34 -1.32 -43.25
CA LYS A 110 -7.18 -2.21 -42.99
C LYS A 110 -6.17 -1.56 -42.05
N GLN A 111 -5.81 -0.31 -42.29
CA GLN A 111 -4.86 0.41 -41.44
C GLN A 111 -5.40 0.61 -40.02
N ILE A 112 -6.68 0.97 -39.87
CA ILE A 112 -7.34 1.11 -38.56
C ILE A 112 -7.32 -0.22 -37.80
N LEU A 113 -7.62 -1.34 -38.48
CA LEU A 113 -7.63 -2.66 -37.84
C LEU A 113 -6.25 -3.05 -37.31
N ILE A 114 -5.19 -2.79 -38.08
CA ILE A 114 -3.81 -3.06 -37.66
C ILE A 114 -3.44 -2.20 -36.45
N GLN A 115 -3.75 -0.91 -36.47
CA GLN A 115 -3.49 -0.01 -35.34
C GLN A 115 -4.26 -0.44 -34.08
N LEU A 116 -5.53 -0.84 -34.24
CA LEU A 116 -6.34 -1.36 -33.15
C LEU A 116 -5.73 -2.63 -32.55
N HIS A 117 -5.26 -3.55 -33.38
CA HIS A 117 -4.61 -4.78 -32.92
C HIS A 117 -3.29 -4.51 -32.16
N MET A 118 -2.45 -3.61 -32.68
CA MET A 118 -1.22 -3.19 -31.99
C MET A 118 -1.52 -2.52 -30.65
N THR A 119 -2.55 -1.68 -30.61
CA THR A 119 -3.01 -1.02 -29.38
C THR A 119 -3.51 -2.03 -28.36
N ASN A 120 -4.34 -3.00 -28.78
CA ASN A 120 -4.86 -4.03 -27.88
C ASN A 120 -3.73 -4.92 -27.32
N THR A 121 -2.75 -5.27 -28.15
CA THR A 121 -1.56 -6.02 -27.74
C THR A 121 -0.73 -5.24 -26.71
N SER A 122 -0.56 -3.93 -26.93
CA SER A 122 0.16 -3.05 -26.00
C SER A 122 -0.59 -2.90 -24.67
N ASN A 123 -1.92 -2.72 -24.70
CA ASN A 123 -2.77 -2.68 -23.51
C ASN A 123 -2.68 -3.97 -22.69
N THR A 124 -2.66 -5.13 -23.36
CA THR A 124 -2.48 -6.44 -22.68
C THR A 124 -1.15 -6.49 -21.93
N LYS A 125 -0.06 -6.00 -22.53
CA LYS A 125 1.26 -5.92 -21.87
C LYS A 125 1.23 -4.97 -20.67
N ILE A 126 0.58 -3.82 -20.79
CA ILE A 126 0.43 -2.84 -19.70
C ILE A 126 -0.34 -3.45 -18.52
N VAL A 127 -1.47 -4.12 -18.77
CA VAL A 127 -2.26 -4.78 -17.73
C VAL A 127 -1.42 -5.83 -16.99
N ASN A 128 -0.64 -6.63 -17.71
CA ASN A 128 0.24 -7.62 -17.09
C ASN A 128 1.36 -6.98 -16.27
N ALA A 129 1.92 -5.86 -16.73
CA ALA A 129 2.90 -5.09 -15.96
C ALA A 129 2.30 -4.52 -14.66
N ILE A 130 1.07 -3.98 -14.73
CA ILE A 130 0.35 -3.46 -13.55
C ILE A 130 0.08 -4.59 -12.55
N LYS A 131 -0.38 -5.76 -13.00
CA LYS A 131 -0.58 -6.94 -12.13
C LYS A 131 0.72 -7.35 -11.41
N ASN A 132 1.85 -7.36 -12.13
CA ASN A 132 3.15 -7.65 -11.52
C ASN A 132 3.59 -6.60 -10.50
N LEU A 133 3.31 -5.32 -10.75
CA LEU A 133 3.60 -4.25 -9.80
C LEU A 133 2.74 -4.37 -8.54
N ASP A 134 1.44 -4.64 -8.67
CA ASP A 134 0.55 -4.89 -7.52
C ASP A 134 1.07 -6.02 -6.63
N GLN A 135 1.45 -7.15 -7.23
CA GLN A 135 2.04 -8.28 -6.49
C GLN A 135 3.31 -7.88 -5.73
N LYS A 136 4.20 -7.09 -6.37
CA LYS A 136 5.42 -6.59 -5.71
C LYS A 136 5.10 -5.64 -4.56
N VAL A 137 4.13 -4.74 -4.73
CA VAL A 137 3.67 -3.83 -3.67
C VAL A 137 3.09 -4.62 -2.50
N GLN A 138 2.23 -5.61 -2.75
CA GLN A 138 1.70 -6.47 -1.69
C GLN A 138 2.79 -7.21 -0.92
N ILE A 139 3.83 -7.70 -1.62
CA ILE A 139 4.98 -8.33 -0.98
C ILE A 139 5.72 -7.31 -0.11
N ILE A 140 5.98 -6.10 -0.61
CA ILE A 140 6.63 -5.02 0.17
C ILE A 140 5.82 -4.68 1.41
N MET A 141 4.49 -4.50 1.29
CA MET A 141 3.61 -4.19 2.42
C MET A 141 3.62 -5.30 3.49
N LYS A 142 3.62 -6.57 3.07
CA LYS A 142 3.75 -7.70 4.00
C LYS A 142 5.13 -7.76 4.63
N LEU A 143 6.18 -7.47 3.87
CA LEU A 143 7.54 -7.40 4.37
C LEU A 143 7.75 -6.23 5.33
N ASP A 144 7.08 -5.09 5.18
CA ASP A 144 7.20 -3.93 6.08
C ASP A 144 6.94 -4.31 7.55
N SER A 145 5.99 -5.22 7.80
CA SER A 145 5.75 -5.79 9.14
C SER A 145 6.97 -6.56 9.70
N ARG A 146 7.73 -7.25 8.85
CA ARG A 146 8.97 -7.96 9.20
C ARG A 146 10.23 -7.08 9.09
N MET A 147 10.21 -6.04 8.27
CA MET A 147 11.33 -5.13 8.03
C MET A 147 11.42 -4.06 9.11
N LYS A 148 10.32 -3.67 9.77
CA LYS A 148 10.39 -2.97 11.07
C LYS A 148 11.28 -3.71 12.05
N SER A 149 11.32 -5.05 12.04
CA SER A 149 12.26 -5.81 12.87
C SER A 149 13.73 -5.73 12.44
N LEU A 150 14.03 -5.37 11.18
CA LEU A 150 15.39 -5.43 10.59
C LEU A 150 16.02 -4.06 10.32
N ALA A 151 15.21 -3.00 10.19
CA ALA A 151 15.67 -1.63 9.94
C ALA A 151 15.77 -0.78 11.22
N LEU A 152 15.31 -1.31 12.35
CA LEU A 152 15.41 -0.64 13.64
C LEU A 152 16.85 -0.71 14.15
N PRO A 153 17.47 0.42 14.56
CA PRO A 153 18.79 0.40 15.17
C PRO A 153 18.82 -0.56 16.37
N ILE A 154 19.96 -1.23 16.58
CA ILE A 154 20.13 -2.15 17.71
C ILE A 154 19.79 -1.38 18.99
N PRO A 155 18.79 -1.81 19.78
CA PRO A 155 18.37 -1.09 20.97
C PRO A 155 19.52 -1.05 21.97
N THR A 156 20.12 0.12 22.15
CA THR A 156 21.13 0.39 23.16
C THR A 156 20.44 0.78 24.46
N LEU A 157 20.78 0.09 25.55
CA LEU A 157 20.28 0.44 26.88
C LEU A 157 20.80 1.83 27.26
N PRO A 158 19.94 2.78 27.67
CA PRO A 158 20.41 4.11 28.06
C PRO A 158 21.36 4.03 29.25
N THR A 159 22.38 4.89 29.27
CA THR A 159 23.51 4.79 30.20
C THR A 159 23.08 4.82 31.66
N ALA A 160 22.04 5.59 31.99
CA ALA A 160 21.46 5.69 33.33
C ALA A 160 20.95 4.35 33.89
N PHE A 161 20.64 3.39 33.03
CA PHE A 161 20.05 2.09 33.42
C PHE A 161 21.01 0.92 33.30
N ILE A 162 22.25 1.15 32.85
CA ILE A 162 23.27 0.11 32.77
C ILE A 162 23.52 -0.43 34.19
N ASN A 163 23.53 -1.76 34.30
CA ASN A 163 23.61 -2.52 35.56
C ASN A 163 22.38 -2.46 36.48
N LEU A 164 21.34 -1.67 36.16
CA LEU A 164 20.09 -1.61 36.91
C LEU A 164 18.97 -2.43 36.27
N LEU A 165 19.00 -2.59 34.94
CA LEU A 165 18.01 -3.37 34.20
C LEU A 165 18.58 -4.70 33.67
N PRO A 166 17.81 -5.80 33.75
CA PRO A 166 16.55 -5.94 34.49
C PRO A 166 16.76 -5.92 36.01
N ALA A 167 15.83 -5.31 36.75
CA ALA A 167 15.94 -5.12 38.20
C ALA A 167 15.94 -6.45 38.96
N LYS A 168 16.94 -6.63 39.82
CA LYS A 168 17.28 -7.87 40.54
C LYS A 168 16.93 -7.83 42.01
N SER A 169 16.72 -6.64 42.58
CA SER A 169 16.32 -6.45 43.97
C SER A 169 15.26 -5.34 44.08
N ILE A 170 14.61 -5.24 45.25
CA ILE A 170 13.59 -4.20 45.45
C ILE A 170 14.24 -2.81 45.59
N GLU A 171 15.46 -2.76 46.11
CA GLU A 171 16.25 -1.54 46.23
C GLU A 171 16.64 -0.98 44.85
N GLU A 172 16.96 -1.86 43.89
CA GLU A 172 17.19 -1.45 42.50
C GLU A 172 15.92 -0.89 41.85
N VAL A 173 14.75 -1.45 42.16
CA VAL A 173 13.46 -0.89 41.70
C VAL A 173 13.23 0.49 42.29
N ASP A 174 13.46 0.67 43.59
CA ASP A 174 13.28 1.98 44.25
C ASP A 174 14.25 3.03 43.69
N LEU A 175 15.49 2.63 43.36
CA LEU A 175 16.46 3.50 42.70
C LEU A 175 16.05 3.84 41.26
N LEU A 176 15.54 2.87 40.49
CA LEU A 176 15.00 3.13 39.15
C LEU A 176 13.84 4.11 39.19
N GLU A 177 12.91 3.96 40.13
CA GLU A 177 11.79 4.89 40.29
C GLU A 177 12.27 6.31 40.64
N SER A 178 13.39 6.45 41.37
CA SER A 178 14.00 7.76 41.62
C SER A 178 14.63 8.40 40.37
N LEU A 179 15.21 7.59 39.48
CA LEU A 179 15.78 8.04 38.20
C LEU A 179 14.72 8.39 37.16
N LEU A 180 13.50 7.88 37.34
CA LEU A 180 12.32 8.11 36.53
C LEU A 180 11.39 9.16 37.15
N SER A 181 11.95 10.10 37.93
CA SER A 181 11.20 11.19 38.55
C SER A 181 10.53 12.10 37.52
N ASP A 182 9.64 12.98 37.98
CA ASP A 182 8.97 13.98 37.13
C ASP A 182 9.81 15.25 36.92
N GLU A 183 11.11 15.20 37.27
CA GLU A 183 12.07 16.25 36.98
C GLU A 183 12.56 16.19 35.53
N ALA A 184 13.18 17.26 35.02
CA ALA A 184 13.58 17.35 33.61
C ALA A 184 14.48 16.18 33.15
N ASP A 185 15.47 15.79 33.97
CA ASP A 185 16.34 14.65 33.68
C ASP A 185 15.59 13.31 33.78
N GLY A 186 14.64 13.21 34.72
CA GLY A 186 13.79 12.03 34.88
C GLY A 186 12.84 11.82 33.68
N LEU A 187 12.24 12.88 33.15
CA LEU A 187 11.41 12.82 31.94
C LEU A 187 12.22 12.38 30.71
N LYS A 188 13.46 12.87 30.57
CA LYS A 188 14.37 12.41 29.52
C LYS A 188 14.67 10.91 29.66
N ASN A 189 14.98 10.47 30.87
CA ASN A 189 15.22 9.05 31.17
C ASN A 189 14.00 8.17 30.87
N GLN A 190 12.79 8.65 31.18
CA GLN A 190 11.54 7.97 30.84
C GLN A 190 11.38 7.77 29.32
N GLU A 191 11.63 8.81 28.53
CA GLU A 191 11.51 8.74 27.05
C GLU A 191 12.56 7.81 26.42
N GLU A 192 13.81 7.88 26.90
CA GLU A 192 14.89 7.01 26.44
C GLU A 192 14.60 5.55 26.79
N LEU A 193 14.10 5.27 28.00
CA LEU A 193 13.73 3.91 28.41
C LEU A 193 12.50 3.39 27.64
N LYS A 194 11.49 4.23 27.43
CA LYS A 194 10.32 3.90 26.60
C LYS A 194 10.74 3.48 25.19
N THR A 195 11.62 4.27 24.57
CA THR A 195 12.16 3.98 23.23
C THR A 195 12.91 2.65 23.24
N TYR A 196 13.77 2.41 24.22
CA TYR A 196 14.49 1.15 24.36
C TYR A 196 13.55 -0.07 24.48
N VAL A 197 12.52 0.01 25.33
CA VAL A 197 11.53 -1.07 25.52
C VAL A 197 10.73 -1.30 24.24
N TYR A 198 10.24 -0.23 23.59
CA TYR A 198 9.53 -0.30 22.31
C TYR A 198 10.36 -1.06 21.26
N MET A 199 11.64 -0.72 21.14
CA MET A 199 12.55 -1.33 20.19
C MET A 199 12.85 -2.80 20.50
N LYS A 200 12.90 -3.19 21.78
CA LYS A 200 13.07 -4.58 22.22
C LYS A 200 11.88 -5.47 21.87
N VAL A 201 10.67 -4.92 21.91
CA VAL A 201 9.43 -5.69 21.67
C VAL A 201 8.86 -5.52 20.28
N GLY A 202 9.37 -4.56 19.50
CA GLY A 202 8.85 -4.20 18.17
C GLY A 202 8.87 -5.32 17.13
N SER A 203 9.71 -6.36 17.33
CA SER A 203 9.77 -7.54 16.45
C SER A 203 8.84 -8.69 16.88
N ILE A 204 8.11 -8.54 18.00
CA ILE A 204 7.29 -9.61 18.57
C ILE A 204 5.87 -9.53 18.00
N ASN A 205 5.48 -10.57 17.24
CA ASN A 205 4.18 -10.61 16.58
C ASN A 205 3.00 -10.85 17.55
N SER A 206 3.22 -11.50 18.68
CA SER A 206 2.18 -11.80 19.66
C SER A 206 2.14 -10.73 20.75
N PHE A 207 1.00 -10.06 20.90
CA PHE A 207 0.86 -9.01 21.91
C PHE A 207 1.09 -9.52 23.34
N SER A 208 0.57 -10.70 23.69
CA SER A 208 0.82 -11.30 25.02
C SER A 208 2.29 -11.62 25.25
N ALA A 209 3.03 -12.02 24.21
CA ALA A 209 4.47 -12.25 24.31
C ALA A 209 5.24 -10.92 24.43
N ALA A 210 4.81 -9.88 23.70
CA ALA A 210 5.40 -8.54 23.77
C ALA A 210 5.25 -7.94 25.19
N ILE A 211 4.10 -8.13 25.84
CA ILE A 211 3.87 -7.70 27.23
C ILE A 211 4.87 -8.38 28.18
N ARG A 212 4.98 -9.71 28.11
CA ARG A 212 5.90 -10.45 28.98
C ARG A 212 7.36 -10.04 28.74
N GLN A 213 7.77 -9.91 27.47
CA GLN A 213 9.11 -9.47 27.13
C GLN A 213 9.40 -8.04 27.61
N ALA A 214 8.43 -7.12 27.52
CA ALA A 214 8.60 -5.77 28.04
C ALA A 214 8.82 -5.79 29.56
N ILE A 215 8.05 -6.60 30.29
CA ILE A 215 8.22 -6.79 31.72
C ILE A 215 9.59 -7.42 32.03
N ASP A 216 10.00 -8.47 31.31
CA ASP A 216 11.30 -9.14 31.51
C ASP A 216 12.50 -8.26 31.13
N THR A 217 12.28 -7.26 30.28
CA THR A 217 13.29 -6.24 29.96
C THR A 217 13.53 -5.32 31.16
N CYS A 218 12.51 -5.08 31.98
CA CYS A 218 12.57 -4.19 33.13
C CYS A 218 12.85 -4.91 34.46
N PHE A 219 12.42 -6.17 34.59
CA PHE A 219 12.44 -6.90 35.87
C PHE A 219 12.93 -8.32 35.68
N ILE A 220 13.69 -8.82 36.66
CA ILE A 220 13.85 -10.27 36.81
C ILE A 220 12.52 -10.83 37.34
N TYR A 221 12.06 -11.92 36.71
CA TYR A 221 10.77 -12.55 37.02
C TYR A 221 10.57 -12.84 38.52
N LYS A 222 11.63 -13.22 39.25
CA LYS A 222 11.60 -13.46 40.70
C LYS A 222 11.17 -12.24 41.52
N ILE A 223 11.57 -11.04 41.11
CA ILE A 223 11.24 -9.79 41.82
C ILE A 223 9.78 -9.40 41.65
N LEU A 224 9.13 -9.81 40.56
CA LEU A 224 7.69 -9.59 40.36
C LEU A 224 6.85 -10.21 41.49
N SER A 225 7.38 -11.22 42.21
CA SER A 225 6.70 -11.83 43.35
C SER A 225 6.51 -10.87 44.53
N ALA A 226 7.26 -9.77 44.58
CA ALA A 226 7.11 -8.70 45.58
C ALA A 226 5.95 -7.74 45.25
N PHE A 227 5.29 -7.90 44.10
CA PHE A 227 4.23 -7.01 43.63
C PHE A 227 2.90 -7.74 43.48
N THR A 228 1.82 -6.97 43.48
CA THR A 228 0.51 -7.38 42.97
C THR A 228 0.02 -6.32 41.99
N HIS A 229 -0.82 -6.68 41.02
CA HIS A 229 -1.27 -5.73 40.00
C HIS A 229 -1.83 -4.43 40.60
N LYS A 230 -2.72 -4.51 41.61
CA LYS A 230 -3.35 -3.34 42.26
C LYS A 230 -2.88 -3.02 43.69
N GLY A 231 -1.92 -3.76 44.23
CA GLY A 231 -1.30 -3.42 45.52
C GLY A 231 -2.11 -3.72 46.80
N LYS A 232 -2.88 -4.82 46.87
CA LYS A 232 -3.69 -5.11 48.08
C LYS A 232 -2.87 -5.62 49.26
N THR A 233 -2.03 -6.62 49.02
CA THR A 233 -1.22 -7.32 50.06
C THR A 233 0.27 -7.14 49.85
N LYS A 234 0.68 -6.61 48.69
CA LYS A 234 2.06 -6.34 48.31
C LYS A 234 2.12 -4.98 47.61
N ARG A 235 3.30 -4.52 47.20
CA ARG A 235 3.45 -3.26 46.46
C ARG A 235 2.60 -3.28 45.18
N SER A 236 2.04 -2.12 44.81
CA SER A 236 1.21 -1.96 43.61
C SER A 236 2.09 -1.85 42.37
N PHE A 237 1.93 -2.78 41.43
CA PHE A 237 2.71 -2.74 40.18
C PHE A 237 2.27 -1.58 39.28
N VAL A 238 0.96 -1.33 39.18
CA VAL A 238 0.42 -0.26 38.31
C VAL A 238 0.79 1.16 38.76
N ASN A 239 1.31 1.32 39.99
CA ASN A 239 1.71 2.63 40.50
C ASN A 239 3.18 2.97 40.18
N LEU A 240 3.95 2.01 39.63
CA LEU A 240 5.34 2.22 39.25
C LEU A 240 5.42 3.07 37.97
N LYS A 241 6.39 3.98 37.91
CA LYS A 241 6.75 4.67 36.67
C LYS A 241 7.21 3.68 35.61
N LEU A 242 7.93 2.62 36.00
CA LEU A 242 8.27 1.51 35.09
C LEU A 242 7.04 0.86 34.44
N PHE A 243 5.92 0.75 35.17
CA PHE A 243 4.67 0.25 34.58
C PHE A 243 4.13 1.21 33.52
N SER A 244 4.10 2.52 33.81
CA SER A 244 3.67 3.53 32.84
C SER A 244 4.53 3.51 31.57
N ILE A 245 5.86 3.34 31.71
CA ILE A 245 6.77 3.24 30.57
C ILE A 245 6.47 1.99 29.73
N ILE A 246 6.26 0.83 30.35
CA ILE A 246 5.87 -0.40 29.64
C ILE A 246 4.52 -0.20 28.92
N TYR A 247 3.56 0.41 29.61
CA TYR A 247 2.24 0.71 29.09
C TYR A 247 2.30 1.62 27.86
N GLU A 248 3.08 2.70 27.91
CA GLU A 248 3.28 3.63 26.80
C GLU A 248 4.08 3.01 25.65
N ALA A 249 5.14 2.26 25.94
CA ALA A 249 5.95 1.58 24.93
C ALA A 249 5.11 0.58 24.11
N LEU A 250 4.08 -0.01 24.71
CA LEU A 250 3.17 -0.94 24.05
C LEU A 250 1.90 -0.28 23.48
N SER A 251 1.80 1.05 23.49
CA SER A 251 0.64 1.79 22.97
C SER A 251 0.27 1.41 21.52
N GLY A 252 1.26 1.17 20.66
CA GLY A 252 1.03 0.73 19.27
C GLY A 252 0.35 -0.64 19.12
N PHE A 253 0.36 -1.48 20.16
CA PHE A 253 -0.39 -2.75 20.19
C PHE A 253 -1.79 -2.61 20.79
N ARG A 254 -2.08 -1.49 21.48
CA ARG A 254 -3.31 -1.22 22.24
C ARG A 254 -4.27 -0.32 21.46
N THR A 255 -4.59 -0.74 20.24
CA THR A 255 -5.40 0.04 19.29
C THR A 255 -6.90 0.00 19.56
N ASP A 256 -7.37 -0.95 20.38
CA ASP A 256 -8.79 -1.16 20.66
C ASP A 256 -9.04 -1.57 22.13
N PRO A 257 -10.30 -1.45 22.62
CA PRO A 257 -10.63 -1.78 24.01
C PRO A 257 -10.35 -3.24 24.42
N GLN A 258 -10.40 -4.20 23.50
CA GLN A 258 -10.10 -5.60 23.81
C GLN A 258 -8.61 -5.81 24.05
N LYS A 259 -7.75 -5.11 23.29
CA LYS A 259 -6.31 -5.09 23.55
C LYS A 259 -6.00 -4.43 24.90
N GLU A 260 -6.73 -3.41 25.30
CA GLU A 260 -6.57 -2.81 26.63
C GLU A 260 -6.86 -3.80 27.76
N ILE A 261 -7.98 -4.52 27.66
CA ILE A 261 -8.34 -5.58 28.61
C ILE A 261 -7.26 -6.68 28.60
N THR A 262 -6.79 -7.07 27.41
CA THR A 262 -5.74 -8.07 27.25
C THR A 262 -4.45 -7.66 27.95
N PHE A 263 -4.04 -6.39 27.81
CA PHE A 263 -2.84 -5.86 28.44
C PHE A 263 -2.86 -6.07 29.96
N HIS A 264 -3.93 -5.61 30.62
CA HIS A 264 -4.07 -5.74 32.06
C HIS A 264 -4.20 -7.20 32.51
N ASN A 265 -4.96 -8.03 31.79
CA ASN A 265 -5.14 -9.44 32.13
C ASN A 265 -3.83 -10.23 32.03
N VAL A 266 -3.06 -10.03 30.95
CA VAL A 266 -1.77 -10.70 30.77
C VAL A 266 -0.77 -10.22 31.82
N THR A 267 -0.71 -8.92 32.09
CA THR A 267 0.19 -8.34 33.10
C THR A 267 -0.13 -8.88 34.49
N ASP A 268 -1.39 -8.84 34.92
CA ASP A 268 -1.81 -9.37 36.22
C ASP A 268 -1.54 -10.87 36.34
N ASN A 269 -1.87 -11.65 35.31
CA ASN A 269 -1.59 -13.08 35.29
C ASN A 269 -0.09 -13.37 35.41
N TYR A 270 0.74 -12.65 34.64
CA TYR A 270 2.19 -12.83 34.63
C TYR A 270 2.82 -12.54 36.01
N ILE A 271 2.43 -11.42 36.63
CA ILE A 271 2.90 -11.04 37.97
C ILE A 271 2.43 -12.05 39.01
N ARG A 272 1.16 -12.48 38.95
CA ARG A 272 0.59 -13.44 39.90
C ARG A 272 1.32 -14.79 39.87
N HIS A 273 1.73 -15.24 38.68
CA HIS A 273 2.43 -16.51 38.54
C HIS A 273 3.90 -16.48 38.92
N SER A 274 4.50 -15.30 39.10
CA SER A 274 5.90 -15.17 39.53
C SER A 274 6.18 -15.77 40.91
N GLY A 275 5.22 -15.66 41.84
CA GLY A 275 5.35 -16.18 43.19
C GLY A 275 5.45 -17.72 43.27
N PHE A 276 4.89 -18.44 42.29
CA PHE A 276 4.91 -19.91 42.31
C PHE A 276 6.30 -20.49 42.08
N LEU A 277 7.16 -19.83 41.28
CA LEU A 277 8.54 -20.29 41.07
C LEU A 277 9.41 -20.09 42.31
N VAL A 278 9.20 -18.98 43.03
CA VAL A 278 9.90 -18.72 44.30
C VAL A 278 9.56 -19.79 45.35
N SER A 279 8.28 -20.14 45.48
CA SER A 279 7.84 -21.21 46.40
C SER A 279 8.38 -22.59 46.03
N LYS A 280 8.66 -22.84 44.73
CA LYS A 280 9.21 -24.11 44.24
C LYS A 280 10.72 -24.22 44.46
N GLU A 281 11.47 -23.12 44.29
CA GLU A 281 12.91 -23.07 44.62
C GLU A 281 13.16 -23.27 46.11
N ILE A 282 12.37 -22.60 46.97
CA ILE A 282 12.49 -22.76 48.44
C ILE A 282 12.21 -24.20 48.85
N SER A 283 11.16 -24.81 48.29
CA SER A 283 10.86 -26.24 48.55
C SER A 283 11.95 -27.20 48.04
N SER A 284 12.73 -26.81 47.02
CA SER A 284 13.82 -27.59 46.44
C SER A 284 15.16 -27.43 47.16
N SER A 285 15.35 -26.35 47.91
CA SER A 285 16.62 -26.04 48.61
C SER A 285 16.58 -26.37 50.10
N VAL A 286 15.45 -26.91 50.57
CA VAL A 286 15.22 -27.43 51.93
C VAL A 286 15.30 -28.98 51.97
N LEU A 287 15.69 -29.61 50.85
CA LEU A 287 16.05 -31.03 50.74
C LEU A 287 17.55 -31.17 50.44
#